data_AF-A0A8H8YNP5-F1
#
_entry.id   AF-A0A8H8YNP5-F1
#
_cell.length_a   1.000
_cell.length_b   1.000
_cell.length_c   1.000
_cell.angle_alpha   90.00
_cell.angle_beta   90.00
_cell.angle_gamma   90.00
#
_symmetry.space_group_name_H-M   'P 1'
#
loop_
_entity.id
_entity.type
_entity.pdbx_description
1 polymer ?
#
loop_
_entity_poly.entity_id
_entity_poly.type
_entity_poly.pdbx_seq_one_letter_code
_entity_poly.pdbx_strand_id
1 'polypeptide(L)' 'MKQIISLIAFSFLLTACSSEETKTIEYYSAHLDEAKTVKIECEKKTATLSENCKNAIKAVLDDSYKKSMFGDGITYE' A
#
# COMPACT_ATOMS: atom_id res chain seq x y z
N MET A 1 -36.10 26.67 17.76
CA MET A 1 -35.62 26.22 16.44
C MET A 1 -34.11 26.46 16.37
N LYS A 2 -33.35 25.56 15.72
CA LYS A 2 -31.87 25.39 15.70
C LYS A 2 -31.32 24.76 16.99
N GLN A 3 -30.59 23.65 17.00
CA GLN A 3 -29.92 22.90 15.93
C GLN A 3 -30.07 21.39 16.16
N ILE A 4 -30.36 20.68 15.09
CA ILE A 4 -30.42 19.22 15.04
C ILE A 4 -29.09 18.74 14.42
N ILE A 5 -28.61 17.59 14.91
CA ILE A 5 -27.71 16.62 14.26
C ILE A 5 -26.21 16.98 14.24
N SER A 6 -25.44 16.26 15.06
CA SER A 6 -24.21 15.64 14.56
C SER A 6 -23.99 14.33 15.30
N LEU A 7 -24.73 13.32 14.84
CA LEU A 7 -24.60 11.93 15.23
C LEU A 7 -24.18 11.21 13.94
N ILE A 8 -22.89 11.15 13.68
CA ILE A 8 -22.33 10.27 12.65
C ILE A 8 -21.24 9.47 13.34
N ALA A 9 -21.63 8.26 13.70
CA ALA A 9 -20.79 7.19 14.14
C ALA A 9 -19.68 6.96 13.09
N PHE A 10 -18.42 7.03 13.54
CA PHE A 10 -17.28 6.57 12.74
C PHE A 10 -17.20 5.05 12.85
N SER A 11 -18.25 4.36 12.40
CA SER A 11 -18.28 2.92 12.23
C SER A 11 -17.63 2.61 10.88
N PHE A 12 -16.30 2.72 10.81
CA PHE A 12 -15.54 2.06 9.75
C PHE A 12 -15.50 0.55 10.04
N LEU A 13 -16.65 -0.08 9.88
CA LEU A 13 -16.77 -1.51 9.61
C LEU A 13 -16.36 -1.73 8.15
N LEU A 14 -15.07 -1.63 7.83
CA LEU A 14 -14.58 -2.20 6.59
C LEU A 14 -14.31 -3.67 6.84
N THR A 15 -15.29 -4.46 6.41
CA THR A 15 -15.25 -5.89 6.19
C THR A 15 -13.98 -6.29 5.42
N ALA A 16 -12.91 -6.62 6.13
CA ALA A 16 -11.75 -7.30 5.57
C ALA A 16 -12.09 -8.78 5.43
N CYS A 17 -12.85 -9.14 4.39
CA CYS A 17 -12.91 -10.52 3.91
C CYS A 17 -13.31 -10.58 2.43
N SER A 18 -12.36 -11.08 1.63
CA SER A 18 -12.55 -11.86 0.40
C SER A 18 -12.87 -11.14 -0.90
N SER A 19 -11.98 -10.26 -1.34
CA SER A 19 -11.28 -10.31 -2.63
C SER A 19 -10.76 -8.92 -2.94
N GLU A 20 -9.56 -8.61 -2.43
CA GLU A 20 -8.85 -7.38 -2.82
C GLU A 20 -8.69 -7.37 -4.34
N GLU A 21 -9.18 -6.30 -4.99
CA GLU A 21 -8.94 -6.12 -6.42
C GLU A 21 -7.43 -6.15 -6.70
N THR A 22 -7.05 -6.70 -7.85
CA THR A 22 -5.63 -6.74 -8.25
C THR A 22 -5.22 -5.33 -8.66
N LYS A 23 -4.43 -4.69 -7.82
CA LYS A 23 -3.84 -3.37 -8.03
C LYS A 23 -2.61 -3.52 -8.92
N THR A 24 -2.39 -2.54 -9.80
CA THR A 24 -1.27 -2.57 -10.75
C THR A 24 0.05 -2.14 -10.08
N ILE A 25 1.16 -2.32 -10.79
CA ILE A 25 2.47 -1.84 -10.33
C ILE A 25 2.48 -0.31 -10.25
N GLU A 26 1.82 0.38 -11.18
CA GLU A 26 1.73 1.85 -11.21
C GLU A 26 1.00 2.38 -9.98
N TYR A 27 -0.09 1.73 -9.57
CA TYR A 27 -0.78 2.05 -8.32
C TYR A 27 0.20 1.94 -7.14
N TYR A 28 0.86 0.79 -6.98
CA TYR A 28 1.78 0.60 -5.86
C TYR A 28 3.00 1.53 -5.90
N SER A 29 3.43 1.92 -7.10
CA SER A 29 4.50 2.91 -7.28
C SER A 29 4.09 4.31 -6.83
N ALA A 30 2.81 4.68 -7.00
CA ALA A 30 2.24 5.92 -6.45
C ALA A 30 1.93 5.81 -4.94
N HIS A 31 1.80 4.59 -4.41
CA HIS A 31 1.42 4.28 -3.03
C HIS A 31 2.48 3.41 -2.33
N LEU A 32 3.73 3.88 -2.29
CA LEU A 32 4.87 3.07 -1.82
C LEU A 32 4.76 2.57 -0.38
N ASP A 33 4.12 3.30 0.52
CA ASP A 33 3.96 2.85 1.92
C ASP A 33 2.95 1.70 2.04
N GLU A 34 1.92 1.71 1.20
CA GLU A 34 1.02 0.57 1.05
C GLU A 34 1.79 -0.62 0.46
N ALA A 35 2.59 -0.39 -0.59
CA ALA A 35 3.38 -1.43 -1.24
C ALA A 35 4.37 -2.11 -0.27
N LYS A 36 5.01 -1.34 0.63
CA LYS A 36 5.90 -1.88 1.69
C LYS A 36 5.13 -2.74 2.68
N THR A 37 3.95 -2.29 3.11
CA THR A 37 3.08 -3.04 4.02
C THR A 37 2.68 -4.36 3.40
N VAL A 38 2.18 -4.33 2.16
CA VAL A 38 1.80 -5.52 1.41
C VAL A 38 2.99 -6.47 1.24
N LYS A 39 4.17 -5.97 0.85
CA LYS A 39 5.40 -6.78 0.76
C LYS A 39 5.71 -7.51 2.07
N ILE A 40 5.65 -6.83 3.22
CA ILE A 40 5.89 -7.44 4.53
C ILE A 40 4.86 -8.54 4.83
N GLU A 41 3.59 -8.33 4.48
CA GLU A 41 2.56 -9.35 4.63
C GLU A 41 2.78 -10.54 3.70
N CYS A 42 3.26 -10.30 2.49
CA CYS A 42 3.60 -11.34 1.51
C CYS A 42 4.77 -12.21 1.97
N GLU A 43 5.79 -11.62 2.61
CA GLU A 43 6.95 -12.35 3.16
C GLU A 43 6.56 -13.33 4.27
N LYS A 44 5.46 -13.06 4.98
CA LYS A 44 4.93 -13.96 6.02
C LYS A 44 4.20 -15.16 5.43
N LYS A 45 3.83 -15.15 4.16
CA LYS A 45 3.11 -16.24 3.49
C LYS A 45 4.12 -17.22 2.89
N THR A 46 3.98 -18.49 3.25
CA THR A 46 4.80 -19.60 2.71
C THR A 46 4.22 -20.20 1.42
N ALA A 47 3.05 -19.71 0.97
CA ALA A 47 2.33 -20.17 -0.20
C ALA A 47 2.58 -19.28 -1.44
N THR A 48 1.97 -19.65 -2.57
CA THR A 48 1.99 -18.87 -3.82
C THR A 48 1.59 -17.41 -3.57
N LEU A 49 2.46 -16.49 -4.01
CA LEU A 49 2.22 -15.05 -3.92
C LEU A 49 1.03 -14.64 -4.78
N SER A 50 0.13 -13.82 -4.21
CA SER A 50 -0.94 -13.17 -4.97
C SER A 50 -0.36 -12.19 -6.00
N GLU A 51 -1.16 -11.81 -7.00
CA GLU A 51 -0.71 -10.83 -7.99
C GLU A 51 -0.43 -9.46 -7.34
N ASN A 52 -1.21 -9.09 -6.31
CA ASN A 52 -0.92 -7.92 -5.47
C ASN A 52 0.45 -8.01 -4.79
N CYS A 53 0.83 -9.19 -4.27
CA CYS A 53 2.17 -9.40 -3.71
C CYS A 53 3.25 -9.14 -4.75
N LYS A 54 3.11 -9.70 -5.96
CA LYS A 54 4.10 -9.50 -7.03
C LYS A 54 4.22 -8.05 -7.44
N ASN A 55 3.08 -7.37 -7.61
CA ASN A 55 3.03 -5.97 -8.04
C ASN A 55 3.61 -5.03 -6.97
N ALA A 56 3.27 -5.24 -5.70
CA ALA A 56 3.83 -4.48 -4.58
C ALA A 56 5.33 -4.70 -4.42
N ILE A 57 5.81 -5.95 -4.48
CA ILE A 57 7.24 -6.26 -4.40
C ILE A 57 8.00 -5.56 -5.54
N LYS A 58 7.49 -5.64 -6.77
CA LYS A 58 8.12 -5.00 -7.92
C LYS A 58 8.20 -3.48 -7.76
N ALA A 59 7.12 -2.83 -7.33
CA ALA A 59 7.12 -1.38 -7.10
C ALA A 59 8.17 -0.96 -6.06
N VAL A 60 8.32 -1.71 -4.96
CA VAL A 60 9.34 -1.44 -3.93
C VAL A 60 10.77 -1.64 -4.46
N LEU A 61 10.99 -2.68 -5.27
CA LEU A 61 12.29 -2.93 -5.90
C LEU A 61 12.66 -1.84 -6.91
N ASP A 62 11.70 -1.42 -7.75
CA ASP A 62 11.91 -0.36 -8.73
C ASP A 62 12.21 0.99 -8.06
N ASP A 63 11.54 1.32 -6.94
CA ASP A 63 11.86 2.49 -6.12
C ASP A 63 13.28 2.41 -5.53
N SER A 64 13.64 1.25 -4.96
CA SER A 64 14.97 1.02 -4.40
C SER A 64 16.07 1.15 -5.46
N TYR A 65 15.83 0.60 -6.65
CA TYR A 65 16.74 0.71 -7.78
C TYR A 65 16.89 2.17 -8.24
N LYS A 66 15.78 2.90 -8.39
CA LYS A 66 15.82 4.33 -8.74
C LYS A 66 16.64 5.13 -7.72
N LYS A 67 16.44 4.89 -6.42
CA LYS A 67 17.24 5.53 -5.36
C LYS A 67 18.71 5.18 -5.45
N SER A 68 19.05 3.93 -5.78
CA SER A 68 20.45 3.52 -5.96
C SER A 68 21.12 4.18 -7.16
N MET A 69 20.36 4.49 -8.22
CA MET A 69 20.87 5.08 -9.46
C MET A 69 20.93 6.61 -9.43
N PHE A 70 19.93 7.25 -8.83
CA PHE A 70 19.74 8.70 -8.90
C PHE A 70 19.88 9.41 -7.54
N GLY A 71 20.14 8.65 -6.47
CA GLY A 71 20.09 9.15 -5.11
C GLY A 71 18.65 9.16 -4.57
N ASP A 72 18.52 9.24 -3.25
CA ASP A 72 17.24 9.36 -2.54
C ASP A 72 16.63 10.77 -2.63
N GLY A 73 17.34 11.72 -3.24
CA GLY A 73 16.94 13.12 -3.33
C GLY A 73 16.98 13.84 -1.99
N ILE A 74 17.57 13.24 -0.95
CA ILE A 74 17.71 13.83 0.37
C ILE A 74 19.07 14.51 0.47
N THR A 75 19.07 15.81 0.78
CA THR A 75 20.27 16.53 1.18
C THR A 75 20.50 16.34 2.67
N TYR A 76 21.61 15.74 3.05
CA TYR A 76 22.04 15.68 4.45
C TYR A 76 22.72 17.02 4.80
N GLU A 77 21.98 17.94 5.43
CA GLU A 77 22.52 19.19 5.99
C GLU A 77 23.31 18.95 7.29
#